data_AF-A0A8J4G4R3-F1
#
_entry.id   AF-A0A8J4G4R3-F1
#
_cell.length_a   1.000
_cell.length_b   1.000
_cell.length_c   1.000
_cell.angle_alpha   90.00
_cell.angle_beta   90.00
_cell.angle_gamma   90.00
#
_symmetry.space_group_name_H-M   'P 1'
#
loop_
_entity.id
_entity.type
_entity.pdbx_description
1 polymer ?
#
loop_
_entity_poly.entity_id
_entity_poly.type
_entity_poly.pdbx_seq_one_letter_code
_entity_poly.pdbx_strand_id
1 'polypeptide(L)'
;MAMGDTTENLRLTNSIRVERARHEAVDRERSAQAQSPYLSQMTTYRGRTRALDHTKLMQDPKMQDWASIPGVRRYLPTNVPDGGAYINVNIIRYKRDADYLSTTPYDGGSKYNDEVCINNWVQERRDKNYKSGFHPKEIRRGGRFTTEYSNRFLPSSPDYVDRVTSTYNNTSRFQGLSRIGPTGIADPVFPKKAYETSGEHVFYVKDGFGVNMHQDHTSDAKRGSFWVGTAAPSEHDTITHSTLRREQLEFQRRCASEDPRSQVLMRNKPLPFESEGTLKIREGLRATNKWEGTWKTIYQSDHLDYSRRPATVS
;
A
#
# COMPACT_ATOMS: atom_id res chain seq x y z
N MET A 1 54.27 -67.29 -80.68
CA MET A 1 55.10 -67.18 -79.46
C MET A 1 55.06 -65.73 -78.99
N ALA A 2 54.22 -65.45 -78.00
CA ALA A 2 53.95 -64.13 -77.44
C ALA A 2 54.55 -64.03 -76.03
N MET A 3 55.88 -63.90 -75.94
CA MET A 3 56.59 -63.77 -74.65
C MET A 3 57.40 -62.46 -74.52
N GLY A 4 57.45 -61.63 -75.58
CA GLY A 4 58.12 -60.32 -75.57
C GLY A 4 57.27 -59.20 -74.94
N ASP A 5 56.00 -59.08 -75.34
CA ASP A 5 55.11 -57.98 -74.90
C ASP A 5 54.73 -58.02 -73.41
N THR A 6 54.67 -59.21 -72.81
CA THR A 6 54.30 -59.35 -71.39
C THR A 6 55.45 -58.95 -70.47
N THR A 7 56.70 -59.17 -70.88
CA THR A 7 57.88 -58.81 -70.07
C THR A 7 58.19 -57.31 -70.16
N GLU A 8 57.96 -56.66 -71.30
CA GLU A 8 58.03 -55.20 -71.42
C GLU A 8 56.90 -54.49 -70.66
N ASN A 9 55.66 -54.98 -70.72
CA ASN A 9 54.56 -54.44 -69.92
C ASN A 9 54.79 -54.57 -68.40
N LEU A 10 55.41 -55.66 -67.94
CA LEU A 10 55.79 -55.83 -66.54
C LEU A 10 56.93 -54.88 -66.13
N ARG A 11 57.92 -54.64 -67.01
CA ARG A 11 58.99 -53.65 -66.78
C ARG A 11 58.43 -52.23 -66.70
N LEU A 12 57.52 -51.86 -67.61
CA LEU A 12 56.85 -50.55 -67.62
C LEU A 12 56.00 -50.36 -66.35
N THR A 13 55.18 -51.35 -65.98
CA THR A 13 54.35 -51.29 -64.78
C THR A 13 55.19 -51.14 -63.50
N ASN A 14 56.33 -51.83 -63.42
CA ASN A 14 57.27 -51.66 -62.30
C ASN A 14 57.94 -50.29 -62.31
N SER A 15 58.31 -49.75 -63.47
CA SER A 15 58.88 -48.40 -63.57
C SER A 15 57.90 -47.30 -63.13
N ILE A 16 56.61 -47.43 -63.49
CA ILE A 16 55.54 -46.51 -63.06
C ILE A 16 55.36 -46.56 -61.53
N ARG A 17 55.38 -47.75 -60.92
CA ARG A 17 55.28 -47.89 -59.46
C ARG A 17 56.48 -47.28 -58.73
N VAL A 18 57.69 -47.47 -59.26
CA VAL A 18 58.92 -46.92 -58.68
C VAL A 18 58.92 -45.39 -58.80
N GLU A 19 58.58 -44.82 -59.95
CA GLU A 19 58.49 -43.38 -60.12
C GLU A 19 57.36 -42.76 -59.29
N ARG A 20 56.20 -43.41 -59.17
CA ARG A 20 55.14 -42.97 -58.27
C ARG A 20 55.59 -42.95 -56.81
N ALA A 21 56.28 -44.00 -56.34
CA ALA A 21 56.82 -44.04 -54.99
C ALA A 21 57.87 -42.95 -54.75
N ARG A 22 58.69 -42.62 -55.77
CA ARG A 22 59.64 -41.49 -55.74
C ARG A 22 58.91 -40.16 -55.66
N HIS A 23 57.90 -39.92 -56.49
CA HIS A 23 57.09 -38.70 -56.44
C HIS A 23 56.35 -38.56 -55.11
N GLU A 24 55.74 -39.61 -54.58
CA GLU A 24 55.09 -39.59 -53.26
C GLU A 24 56.11 -39.30 -52.13
N ALA A 25 57.34 -39.81 -52.23
CA ALA A 25 58.40 -39.49 -51.27
C ALA A 25 58.85 -38.02 -51.37
N VAL A 26 59.07 -37.52 -52.60
CA VAL A 26 59.45 -36.13 -52.88
C VAL A 26 58.35 -35.15 -52.47
N ASP A 27 57.08 -35.47 -52.69
CA ASP A 27 55.94 -34.62 -52.31
C ASP A 27 55.77 -34.57 -50.79
N ARG A 28 56.03 -35.69 -50.07
CA ARG A 28 56.09 -35.68 -48.60
C ARG A 28 57.23 -34.80 -48.09
N GLU A 29 58.40 -34.86 -48.73
CA GLU A 29 59.55 -34.03 -48.37
C GLU A 29 59.29 -32.55 -48.65
N ARG A 30 58.74 -32.21 -49.82
CA ARG A 30 58.33 -30.83 -50.18
C ARG A 30 57.25 -30.30 -49.23
N SER A 31 56.27 -31.13 -48.87
CA SER A 31 55.25 -30.77 -47.87
C SER A 31 55.87 -30.50 -46.51
N ALA A 32 56.78 -31.37 -46.04
CA ALA A 32 57.48 -31.17 -44.78
C ALA A 32 58.31 -29.86 -44.77
N GLN A 33 58.95 -29.51 -45.88
CA GLN A 33 59.67 -28.23 -46.02
C GLN A 33 58.72 -27.02 -46.06
N ALA A 34 57.56 -27.14 -46.71
CA ALA A 34 56.54 -26.09 -46.79
C ALA A 34 55.77 -25.89 -45.47
N GLN A 35 55.75 -26.88 -44.57
CA GLN A 35 55.10 -26.77 -43.27
C GLN A 35 55.73 -25.70 -42.37
N SER A 36 57.06 -25.57 -42.36
CA SER A 36 57.76 -24.62 -41.48
C SER A 36 57.36 -23.15 -41.70
N PRO A 37 57.39 -22.58 -42.93
CA PRO A 37 56.93 -21.22 -43.17
C PRO A 37 55.42 -21.06 -42.93
N TYR A 38 54.61 -22.09 -43.19
CA TYR A 38 53.18 -22.05 -42.88
C TYR A 38 52.91 -21.98 -41.37
N LEU A 39 53.58 -22.81 -40.58
CA LEU A 39 53.46 -22.85 -39.12
C LEU A 39 54.01 -21.57 -38.47
N SER A 40 55.07 -20.97 -39.03
CA SER A 40 55.58 -19.68 -38.54
C SER A 40 54.57 -18.56 -38.78
N GLN A 41 53.90 -18.53 -39.93
CA GLN A 41 52.80 -17.61 -40.20
C GLN A 41 51.60 -17.84 -39.27
N MET A 42 51.23 -19.09 -38.99
CA MET A 42 50.18 -19.40 -38.01
C MET A 42 50.55 -18.92 -36.60
N THR A 43 51.81 -19.09 -36.21
CA THR A 43 52.31 -18.68 -34.88
C THR A 43 52.29 -17.16 -34.74
N THR A 44 52.74 -16.44 -35.75
CA THR A 44 52.71 -14.96 -35.76
C THR A 44 51.29 -14.40 -35.73
N TYR A 45 50.33 -15.04 -36.42
CA TYR A 45 48.92 -14.65 -36.37
C TYR A 45 48.29 -14.90 -34.99
N ARG A 46 48.51 -16.10 -34.41
CA ARG A 46 48.00 -16.43 -33.06
C ARG A 46 48.60 -15.53 -31.97
N GLY A 47 49.86 -15.11 -32.11
CA GLY A 47 50.50 -14.19 -31.17
C GLY A 47 49.85 -12.80 -31.11
N ARG A 48 49.09 -12.39 -32.13
CA ARG A 48 48.36 -11.10 -32.14
C ARG A 48 47.04 -11.16 -31.39
N THR A 49 46.49 -12.35 -31.17
CA THR A 49 45.20 -12.55 -30.48
C THR A 49 45.43 -12.95 -29.03
N ARG A 50 44.80 -12.23 -28.09
CA ARG A 50 44.83 -12.55 -26.65
C ARG A 50 43.47 -13.10 -26.22
N ALA A 51 43.47 -14.16 -25.42
CA ALA A 51 42.27 -14.66 -24.76
C ALA A 51 41.74 -13.64 -23.75
N LEU A 52 40.41 -13.47 -23.71
CA LEU A 52 39.76 -12.57 -22.77
C LEU A 52 39.75 -13.18 -21.36
N ASP A 53 39.87 -12.33 -20.35
CA ASP A 53 39.82 -12.74 -18.94
C ASP A 53 38.42 -12.53 -18.37
N HIS A 54 37.71 -13.62 -18.09
CA HIS A 54 36.31 -13.58 -17.68
C HIS A 54 36.11 -13.01 -16.26
N THR A 55 37.18 -12.88 -15.47
CA THR A 55 37.11 -12.26 -14.13
C THR A 55 37.03 -10.73 -14.20
N LYS A 56 37.34 -10.15 -15.36
CA LYS A 56 37.52 -8.69 -15.56
C LYS A 56 36.38 -8.03 -16.33
N LEU A 57 35.14 -8.44 -16.08
CA LEU A 57 33.95 -7.98 -16.81
C LEU A 57 33.86 -6.44 -16.91
N MET A 58 33.97 -5.71 -15.81
CA MET A 58 33.83 -4.24 -15.84
C MET A 58 35.13 -3.49 -16.18
N GLN A 59 36.27 -4.17 -16.22
CA GLN A 59 37.59 -3.57 -16.48
C GLN A 59 37.96 -3.60 -17.97
N ASP A 60 37.60 -4.68 -18.68
CA ASP A 60 37.89 -4.83 -20.12
C ASP A 60 36.60 -4.73 -20.95
N PRO A 61 36.48 -3.76 -21.87
CA PRO A 61 35.29 -3.60 -22.70
C PRO A 61 35.03 -4.78 -23.66
N LYS A 62 36.07 -5.48 -24.13
CA LYS A 62 35.88 -6.65 -25.00
C LYS A 62 35.23 -7.81 -24.25
N MET A 63 35.46 -7.89 -22.94
CA MET A 63 34.80 -8.86 -22.08
C MET A 63 33.31 -8.52 -21.86
N GLN A 64 32.98 -7.22 -21.80
CA GLN A 64 31.58 -6.77 -21.77
C GLN A 64 30.83 -7.12 -23.05
N ASP A 65 31.45 -6.90 -24.21
CA ASP A 65 30.86 -7.25 -25.50
C ASP A 65 30.60 -8.77 -25.57
N TRP A 66 31.60 -9.59 -25.21
CA TRP A 66 31.51 -11.06 -25.20
C TRP A 66 30.39 -11.59 -24.29
N ALA A 67 30.20 -11.00 -23.10
CA ALA A 67 29.19 -11.44 -22.13
C ALA A 67 27.81 -10.79 -22.32
N SER A 68 27.70 -9.77 -23.18
CA SER A 68 26.42 -9.09 -23.39
C SER A 68 25.46 -9.97 -24.20
N ILE A 69 24.18 -9.94 -23.83
CA ILE A 69 23.11 -10.66 -24.54
C ILE A 69 23.10 -10.35 -26.06
N PRO A 70 23.17 -9.08 -26.51
CA PRO A 70 23.21 -8.77 -27.94
C PRO A 70 24.59 -8.96 -28.60
N GLY A 71 25.64 -9.35 -27.85
CA GLY A 71 27.01 -9.50 -28.35
C GLY A 71 27.79 -8.18 -28.52
N VAL A 72 27.19 -7.04 -28.14
CA VAL A 72 27.83 -5.72 -28.06
C VAL A 72 27.33 -4.96 -26.84
N ARG A 73 28.20 -4.21 -26.17
CA ARG A 73 27.82 -3.35 -25.06
C ARG A 73 27.00 -2.15 -25.53
N ARG A 74 26.28 -1.55 -24.59
CA ARG A 74 25.51 -0.33 -24.84
C ARG A 74 26.44 0.80 -25.32
N TYR A 75 26.12 1.39 -26.46
CA TYR A 75 26.86 2.53 -27.02
C TYR A 75 26.77 3.77 -26.13
N LEU A 76 27.72 4.69 -26.33
CA LEU A 76 27.64 6.02 -25.75
C LEU A 76 26.38 6.74 -26.25
N PRO A 77 25.75 7.61 -25.43
CA PRO A 77 24.50 8.28 -25.80
C PRO A 77 24.55 9.05 -27.13
N THR A 78 25.69 9.64 -27.48
CA THR A 78 25.89 10.40 -28.73
C THR A 78 26.01 9.53 -29.98
N ASN A 79 26.28 8.23 -29.81
CA ASN A 79 26.46 7.29 -30.91
C ASN A 79 25.15 6.52 -31.21
N VAL A 80 24.10 6.73 -30.42
CA VAL A 80 22.78 6.14 -30.65
C VAL A 80 22.00 7.08 -31.59
N PRO A 81 21.69 6.65 -32.83
CA PRO A 81 21.10 7.53 -33.85
C PRO A 81 19.64 7.93 -33.54
N ASP A 82 18.92 7.11 -32.77
CA ASP A 82 17.48 7.15 -32.57
C ASP A 82 17.08 7.36 -31.08
N GLY A 83 17.81 8.22 -30.37
CA GLY A 83 17.54 8.55 -28.97
C GLY A 83 16.63 9.76 -28.73
N GLY A 84 16.57 10.21 -27.47
CA GLY A 84 15.90 11.44 -27.07
C GLY A 84 14.38 11.32 -26.98
N ALA A 85 13.65 12.26 -27.56
CA ALA A 85 12.20 12.36 -27.37
C ALA A 85 11.42 11.16 -27.94
N TYR A 86 11.96 10.49 -28.96
CA TYR A 86 11.33 9.33 -29.61
C TYR A 86 11.21 8.12 -28.68
N ILE A 87 12.18 7.92 -27.78
CA ILE A 87 12.20 6.79 -26.83
C ILE A 87 11.50 7.10 -25.50
N ASN A 88 10.89 8.29 -25.36
CA ASN A 88 10.22 8.67 -24.12
C ASN A 88 9.05 7.73 -23.83
N VAL A 89 9.06 7.09 -22.66
CA VAL A 89 8.00 6.19 -22.20
C VAL A 89 6.86 7.00 -21.57
N ASN A 90 6.20 7.83 -22.38
CA ASN A 90 5.02 8.63 -21.99
C ASN A 90 3.70 7.89 -22.25
N ILE A 91 3.77 6.60 -22.60
CA ILE A 91 2.57 5.76 -22.79
C ILE A 91 1.83 5.54 -21.46
N ILE A 92 2.56 5.49 -20.34
CA ILE A 92 1.99 5.41 -18.99
C ILE A 92 1.63 6.84 -18.56
N ARG A 93 0.48 7.32 -19.02
CA ARG A 93 -0.06 8.64 -18.66
C ARG A 93 -1.55 8.53 -18.42
N TYR A 94 -2.05 9.30 -17.47
CA TYR A 94 -3.47 9.45 -17.22
C TYR A 94 -3.75 10.88 -16.78
N LYS A 95 -5.00 11.30 -16.97
CA LYS A 95 -5.52 12.56 -16.42
C LYS A 95 -6.45 12.20 -15.28
N ARG A 96 -6.24 12.82 -14.12
CA ARG A 96 -7.15 12.73 -12.99
C ARG A 96 -8.14 13.88 -13.06
N ASP A 97 -9.41 13.55 -13.22
CA ASP A 97 -10.50 14.50 -13.02
C ASP A 97 -10.91 14.43 -11.55
N ALA A 98 -10.72 15.54 -10.82
CA ALA A 98 -11.02 15.64 -9.40
C ALA A 98 -12.03 16.76 -9.17
N ASP A 99 -13.12 16.45 -8.48
CA ASP A 99 -14.10 17.46 -8.08
C ASP A 99 -13.51 18.35 -6.99
N TYR A 100 -14.07 19.56 -6.85
CA TYR A 100 -13.59 20.59 -5.93
C TYR A 100 -13.43 20.10 -4.46
N LEU A 101 -14.31 19.20 -4.00
CA LEU A 101 -14.30 18.65 -2.63
C LEU A 101 -14.17 17.13 -2.60
N SER A 102 -13.78 16.48 -3.72
CA SER A 102 -13.60 15.04 -3.71
C SER A 102 -12.45 14.65 -2.78
N THR A 103 -12.77 13.89 -1.73
CA THR A 103 -11.78 13.43 -0.76
C THR A 103 -10.96 12.27 -1.31
N THR A 104 -11.61 11.33 -2.01
CA THR A 104 -10.97 10.15 -2.59
C THR A 104 -11.15 10.14 -4.10
N PRO A 105 -10.07 10.03 -4.90
CA PRO A 105 -10.21 9.88 -6.33
C PRO A 105 -10.77 8.48 -6.68
N TYR A 106 -11.81 8.45 -7.51
CA TYR A 106 -12.44 7.23 -8.02
C TYR A 106 -11.85 6.74 -9.36
N ASP A 107 -10.95 7.52 -9.95
CA ASP A 107 -10.33 7.29 -11.27
C ASP A 107 -9.41 6.06 -11.33
N GLY A 108 -9.12 5.42 -10.18
CA GLY A 108 -8.19 4.30 -10.08
C GLY A 108 -6.71 4.68 -10.24
N GLY A 109 -6.39 5.98 -10.30
CA GLY A 109 -5.02 6.46 -10.40
C GLY A 109 -4.23 6.26 -9.10
N SER A 110 -2.94 6.55 -9.15
CA SER A 110 -2.03 6.38 -8.01
C SER A 110 -2.45 7.23 -6.81
N LYS A 111 -2.48 6.63 -5.62
CA LYS A 111 -2.74 7.34 -4.36
C LYS A 111 -1.43 7.66 -3.65
N TYR A 112 -1.36 8.82 -3.02
CA TYR A 112 -0.30 9.16 -2.08
C TYR A 112 -0.40 8.31 -0.81
N ASN A 113 0.70 8.19 -0.08
CA ASN A 113 0.73 7.58 1.25
C ASN A 113 -0.03 8.43 2.28
N ASP A 114 -0.59 7.81 3.31
CA ASP A 114 -1.39 8.45 4.37
C ASP A 114 -0.61 9.47 5.22
N GLU A 115 0.72 9.47 5.14
CA GLU A 115 1.55 10.55 5.68
C GLU A 115 1.35 11.88 4.95
N VAL A 116 0.89 11.87 3.69
CA VAL A 116 0.60 13.08 2.91
C VAL A 116 -0.85 13.50 3.14
N CYS A 117 -1.07 14.77 3.47
CA CYS A 117 -2.40 15.29 3.80
C CYS A 117 -3.31 15.55 2.58
N ILE A 118 -3.52 14.53 1.73
CA ILE A 118 -4.41 14.54 0.54
C ILE A 118 -5.09 13.16 0.40
N ASN A 119 -6.02 12.97 -0.55
CA ASN A 119 -6.61 11.66 -0.86
C ASN A 119 -7.24 10.94 0.36
N ASN A 120 -8.12 11.62 1.09
CA ASN A 120 -8.84 11.05 2.24
C ASN A 120 -7.95 10.59 3.42
N TRP A 121 -6.74 11.16 3.54
CA TRP A 121 -5.78 10.88 4.61
C TRP A 121 -6.37 10.94 6.04
N VAL A 122 -7.42 11.75 6.26
CA VAL A 122 -8.04 11.89 7.59
C VAL A 122 -8.67 10.57 8.05
N GLN A 123 -9.35 9.85 7.14
CA GLN A 123 -9.94 8.56 7.47
C GLN A 123 -8.85 7.51 7.68
N GLU A 124 -7.86 7.46 6.79
CA GLU A 124 -6.77 6.48 6.85
C GLU A 124 -5.91 6.65 8.11
N ARG A 125 -5.55 7.89 8.48
CA ARG A 125 -4.77 8.15 9.71
C ARG A 125 -5.52 7.82 11.01
N ARG A 126 -6.85 7.77 10.96
CA ARG A 126 -7.70 7.43 12.12
C ARG A 126 -8.08 5.95 12.15
N ASP A 127 -7.62 5.16 11.18
CA ASP A 127 -7.82 3.72 11.17
C ASP A 127 -7.00 3.01 12.28
N LYS A 128 -7.55 1.91 12.79
CA LYS A 128 -6.93 1.11 13.88
C LYS A 128 -5.60 0.51 13.48
N ASN A 129 -5.42 0.17 12.20
CA ASN A 129 -4.23 -0.50 11.70
C ASN A 129 -3.21 0.46 11.11
N TYR A 130 -3.48 1.77 11.10
CA TYR A 130 -2.52 2.77 10.69
C TYR A 130 -1.42 2.96 11.75
N LYS A 131 -0.18 3.17 11.28
CA LYS A 131 1.00 3.38 12.12
C LYS A 131 1.87 4.47 11.51
N SER A 132 2.02 5.58 12.22
CA SER A 132 3.06 6.57 11.90
C SER A 132 4.40 6.15 12.51
N GLY A 133 5.49 6.38 11.77
CA GLY A 133 6.84 6.19 12.28
C GLY A 133 7.33 7.31 13.20
N PHE A 134 6.56 8.39 13.33
CA PHE A 134 6.90 9.52 14.18
C PHE A 134 5.97 9.63 15.39
N HIS A 135 6.48 10.18 16.49
CA HIS A 135 5.68 10.44 17.67
C HIS A 135 4.58 11.50 17.41
N PRO A 136 3.39 11.39 18.05
CA PRO A 136 2.32 12.37 17.92
C PRO A 136 2.73 13.75 18.47
N LYS A 137 2.11 14.83 17.97
CA LYS A 137 2.58 16.21 18.23
C LYS A 137 2.46 16.60 19.69
N GLU A 138 1.47 16.06 20.40
CA GLU A 138 1.17 16.35 21.80
C GLU A 138 2.30 15.95 22.76
N ILE A 139 3.13 14.98 22.38
CA ILE A 139 4.25 14.48 23.20
C ILE A 139 5.63 14.86 22.65
N ARG A 140 5.70 15.56 21.52
CA ARG A 140 6.98 15.98 20.94
C ARG A 140 7.63 17.01 21.86
N ARG A 141 8.91 16.82 22.13
CA ARG A 141 9.76 17.80 22.82
C ARG A 141 10.90 18.21 21.90
N GLY A 142 10.77 19.37 21.27
CA GLY A 142 11.78 19.94 20.39
C GLY A 142 11.36 21.30 19.83
N GLY A 143 12.31 22.23 19.71
CA GLY A 143 12.04 23.57 19.18
C GLY A 143 12.07 23.68 17.65
N ARG A 144 12.49 22.64 16.94
CA ARG A 144 12.56 22.63 15.46
C ARG A 144 11.30 22.00 14.88
N PHE A 145 10.82 22.54 13.75
CA PHE A 145 9.61 22.09 13.03
C PHE A 145 8.29 22.16 13.83
N THR A 146 8.20 23.12 14.76
CA THR A 146 6.95 23.43 15.48
C THR A 146 6.15 24.46 14.71
N THR A 147 4.84 24.25 14.60
CA THR A 147 3.93 25.27 14.05
C THR A 147 3.60 26.31 15.11
N GLU A 148 3.22 27.52 14.72
CA GLU A 148 2.80 28.57 15.66
C GLU A 148 1.70 28.08 16.61
N TYR A 149 0.70 27.39 16.05
CA TYR A 149 -0.39 26.80 16.84
C TYR A 149 0.14 25.76 17.83
N SER A 150 0.94 24.79 17.39
CA SER A 150 1.48 23.75 18.28
C SER A 150 2.40 24.28 19.37
N ASN A 151 3.03 25.45 19.16
CA ASN A 151 3.86 26.09 20.18
C ASN A 151 3.03 26.80 21.26
N ARG A 152 1.86 27.34 20.89
CA ARG A 152 0.97 28.06 21.81
C ARG A 152 -0.05 27.17 22.52
N PHE A 153 -0.52 26.13 21.85
CA PHE A 153 -1.58 25.25 22.33
C PHE A 153 -1.00 23.89 22.71
N LEU A 154 -0.53 23.81 23.95
CA LEU A 154 -0.09 22.57 24.59
C LEU A 154 -1.16 22.06 25.57
N PRO A 155 -1.19 20.75 25.87
CA PRO A 155 -2.09 20.22 26.88
C PRO A 155 -1.84 20.89 28.22
N SER A 156 -2.89 21.46 28.84
CA SER A 156 -2.78 22.28 30.04
C SER A 156 -2.58 21.47 31.32
N SER A 157 -3.08 20.24 31.37
CA SER A 157 -3.04 19.36 32.56
C SER A 157 -1.88 18.35 32.45
N PRO A 158 -0.94 18.34 33.40
CA PRO A 158 0.10 17.31 33.48
C PRO A 158 -0.48 15.89 33.60
N ASP A 159 -1.52 15.70 34.44
CA ASP A 159 -2.19 14.40 34.61
C ASP A 159 -2.81 13.87 33.30
N TYR A 160 -3.24 14.78 32.41
CA TYR A 160 -3.68 14.39 31.09
C TYR A 160 -2.51 13.91 30.21
N VAL A 161 -1.39 14.63 30.23
CA VAL A 161 -0.17 14.24 29.48
C VAL A 161 0.34 12.88 29.94
N ASP A 162 0.34 12.61 31.24
CA ASP A 162 0.78 11.33 31.79
C ASP A 162 -0.12 10.17 31.36
N ARG A 163 -1.45 10.37 31.35
CA ARG A 163 -2.41 9.38 30.84
C ARG A 163 -2.19 9.09 29.36
N VAL A 164 -2.07 10.14 28.53
CA VAL A 164 -1.81 9.99 27.09
C VAL A 164 -0.49 9.27 26.84
N THR A 165 0.56 9.65 27.55
CA THR A 165 1.90 9.07 27.40
C THR A 165 1.93 7.61 27.85
N SER A 166 1.27 7.27 28.95
CA SER A 166 1.13 5.90 29.45
C SER A 166 0.41 5.00 28.43
N THR A 167 -0.76 5.42 27.94
CA THR A 167 -1.49 4.67 26.92
C THR A 167 -0.67 4.52 25.64
N TYR A 168 -0.06 5.60 25.14
CA TYR A 168 0.74 5.58 23.92
C TYR A 168 1.95 4.63 24.02
N ASN A 169 2.70 4.67 25.12
CA ASN A 169 3.88 3.83 25.31
C ASN A 169 3.52 2.35 25.44
N ASN A 170 2.40 2.03 26.11
CA ASN A 170 1.99 0.66 26.38
C ASN A 170 1.36 -0.05 25.17
N THR A 171 0.66 0.69 24.30
CA THR A 171 -0.05 0.10 23.16
C THR A 171 0.58 0.49 21.83
N SER A 172 0.50 1.75 21.45
CA SER A 172 0.78 2.18 20.08
C SER A 172 2.27 2.24 19.76
N ARG A 173 3.15 2.73 20.64
CA ARG A 173 4.53 3.12 20.32
C ARG A 173 5.34 2.03 19.62
N PHE A 174 5.31 0.81 20.13
CA PHE A 174 6.10 -0.31 19.63
C PHE A 174 5.27 -1.34 18.85
N GLN A 175 3.97 -1.10 18.68
CA GLN A 175 3.13 -1.95 17.84
C GLN A 175 3.48 -1.78 16.36
N GLY A 176 3.66 -2.91 15.66
CA GLY A 176 3.78 -2.93 14.19
C GLY A 176 5.09 -2.35 13.63
N LEU A 177 6.18 -2.32 14.40
CA LEU A 177 7.47 -1.77 13.93
C LEU A 177 8.03 -2.46 12.69
N SER A 178 7.70 -3.75 12.46
CA SER A 178 8.14 -4.50 11.28
C SER A 178 7.64 -3.91 9.95
N ARG A 179 6.60 -3.06 10.00
CA ARG A 179 6.05 -2.38 8.82
C ARG A 179 6.74 -1.04 8.52
N ILE A 180 7.57 -0.54 9.44
CA ILE A 180 8.23 0.76 9.27
C ILE A 180 9.51 0.53 8.47
N GLY A 181 9.56 1.10 7.26
CA GLY A 181 10.73 1.04 6.40
C GLY A 181 11.88 1.94 6.87
N PRO A 182 13.03 1.93 6.17
CA PRO A 182 14.21 2.69 6.54
C PRO A 182 14.01 4.21 6.51
N THR A 183 13.00 4.70 5.79
CA THR A 183 12.62 6.13 5.73
C THR A 183 11.74 6.57 6.91
N GLY A 184 11.32 5.65 7.77
CA GLY A 184 10.36 5.93 8.85
C GLY A 184 8.91 6.00 8.38
N ILE A 185 8.62 5.69 7.11
CA ILE A 185 7.26 5.59 6.58
C ILE A 185 6.83 4.13 6.62
N ALA A 186 5.62 3.87 7.10
CA ALA A 186 5.08 2.51 7.16
C ALA A 186 4.53 2.07 5.80
N ASP A 187 4.80 0.82 5.43
CA ASP A 187 4.22 0.22 4.24
C ASP A 187 2.72 -0.08 4.47
N PRO A 188 1.86 0.17 3.46
CA PRO A 188 0.45 -0.18 3.54
C PRO A 188 0.28 -1.70 3.62
N VAL A 189 -0.77 -2.16 4.29
CA VAL A 189 -1.07 -3.59 4.37
C VAL A 189 -1.68 -4.04 3.06
N PHE A 190 -0.97 -4.90 2.32
CA PHE A 190 -1.49 -5.48 1.09
C PHE A 190 -2.27 -6.77 1.38
N PRO A 191 -3.58 -6.83 1.06
CA PRO A 191 -4.34 -8.07 1.18
C PRO A 191 -3.78 -9.11 0.20
N LYS A 192 -3.56 -10.34 0.67
CA LYS A 192 -2.99 -11.43 -0.13
C LYS A 192 -4.05 -12.38 -0.68
N LYS A 193 -5.19 -12.50 0.00
CA LYS A 193 -6.26 -13.42 -0.36
C LYS A 193 -7.59 -12.68 -0.50
N ALA A 194 -8.47 -13.20 -1.35
CA ALA A 194 -9.76 -12.57 -1.65
C ALA A 194 -10.70 -12.43 -0.44
N TYR A 195 -10.54 -13.28 0.58
CA TYR A 195 -11.35 -13.24 1.81
C TYR A 195 -10.69 -12.45 2.95
N GLU A 196 -9.45 -11.99 2.78
CA GLU A 196 -8.77 -11.22 3.82
C GLU A 196 -9.39 -9.83 3.91
N THR A 197 -9.91 -9.49 5.08
CA THR A 197 -10.42 -8.15 5.38
C THR A 197 -9.31 -7.32 6.04
N SER A 198 -9.23 -6.04 5.69
CA SER A 198 -8.24 -5.12 6.27
C SER A 198 -8.49 -4.81 7.74
N GLY A 199 -9.70 -5.06 8.23
CA GLY A 199 -10.16 -4.78 9.58
C GLY A 199 -11.66 -5.01 9.71
N GLU A 200 -12.19 -4.75 10.91
CA GLU A 200 -13.62 -4.71 11.17
C GLU A 200 -14.16 -3.30 10.88
N HIS A 201 -15.11 -3.20 9.97
CA HIS A 201 -15.62 -1.89 9.50
C HIS A 201 -17.09 -1.66 9.83
N VAL A 202 -17.87 -2.73 10.05
CA VAL A 202 -19.32 -2.63 10.30
C VAL A 202 -19.58 -2.58 11.81
N PHE A 203 -19.01 -3.53 12.56
CA PHE A 203 -19.11 -3.56 14.01
C PHE A 203 -17.91 -2.87 14.65
N TYR A 204 -17.84 -1.54 14.52
CA TYR A 204 -16.68 -0.73 14.90
C TYR A 204 -16.37 -0.74 16.40
N VAL A 205 -17.35 -1.02 17.27
CA VAL A 205 -17.16 -1.14 18.73
C VAL A 205 -17.02 -2.60 19.16
N LYS A 206 -15.94 -3.24 18.69
CA LYS A 206 -15.67 -4.66 19.00
C LYS A 206 -15.08 -4.87 20.41
N ASP A 207 -14.31 -3.90 20.88
CA ASP A 207 -13.51 -4.03 22.11
C ASP A 207 -14.18 -3.35 23.33
N GLY A 208 -15.44 -2.91 23.19
CA GLY A 208 -16.25 -2.36 24.30
C GLY A 208 -15.73 -1.04 24.86
N PHE A 209 -15.64 -0.96 26.20
CA PHE A 209 -15.29 0.25 26.96
C PHE A 209 -13.79 0.30 27.31
N GLY A 210 -13.18 1.48 27.23
CA GLY A 210 -11.77 1.63 27.59
C GLY A 210 -11.18 3.02 27.36
N VAL A 211 -9.85 3.09 27.39
CA VAL A 211 -9.09 4.35 27.26
C VAL A 211 -8.58 4.57 25.84
N ASN A 212 -8.44 3.51 25.05
CA ASN A 212 -7.97 3.61 23.66
C ASN A 212 -9.02 4.28 22.76
N MET A 213 -8.57 4.89 21.66
CA MET A 213 -9.45 5.62 20.73
C MET A 213 -10.50 4.73 20.04
N HIS A 214 -10.24 3.43 19.91
CA HIS A 214 -11.14 2.46 19.27
C HIS A 214 -12.09 1.77 20.25
N GLN A 215 -12.20 2.29 21.47
CA GLN A 215 -13.11 1.84 22.52
C GLN A 215 -13.99 3.02 22.96
N ASP A 216 -15.14 2.72 23.54
CA ASP A 216 -16.03 3.72 24.10
C ASP A 216 -15.45 4.33 25.40
N HIS A 217 -15.44 5.65 25.49
CA HIS A 217 -15.04 6.40 26.70
C HIS A 217 -16.22 6.72 27.63
N THR A 218 -17.31 5.93 27.55
CA THR A 218 -18.53 6.15 28.33
C THR A 218 -18.27 5.89 29.82
N SER A 219 -18.58 6.88 30.66
CA SER A 219 -18.51 6.73 32.12
C SER A 219 -19.51 5.70 32.63
N ASP A 220 -19.16 4.94 33.66
CA ASP A 220 -20.00 3.87 34.22
C ASP A 220 -21.43 4.31 34.57
N ALA A 221 -21.59 5.49 35.16
CA ALA A 221 -22.90 6.03 35.54
C ALA A 221 -23.85 6.29 34.35
N LYS A 222 -23.31 6.43 33.14
CA LYS A 222 -24.05 6.77 31.92
C LYS A 222 -24.23 5.61 30.96
N ARG A 223 -23.72 4.41 31.26
CA ARG A 223 -23.86 3.25 30.38
C ARG A 223 -25.33 2.94 30.10
N GLY A 224 -25.64 2.68 28.83
CA GLY A 224 -26.97 2.35 28.31
C GLY A 224 -27.99 3.50 28.35
N SER A 225 -27.53 4.73 28.55
CA SER A 225 -28.40 5.91 28.42
C SER A 225 -28.73 6.17 26.94
N PHE A 226 -29.95 6.62 26.63
CA PHE A 226 -30.37 6.78 25.23
C PHE A 226 -29.61 7.88 24.45
N TRP A 227 -29.07 8.89 25.15
CA TRP A 227 -28.38 10.03 24.53
C TRP A 227 -26.86 9.84 24.43
N VAL A 228 -26.31 8.79 25.06
CA VAL A 228 -24.88 8.48 25.05
C VAL A 228 -24.66 6.97 25.07
N GLY A 229 -24.02 6.45 24.02
CA GLY A 229 -23.57 5.06 23.98
C GLY A 229 -23.40 4.57 22.55
N THR A 230 -22.27 3.92 22.28
CA THR A 230 -21.97 3.23 21.02
C THR A 230 -21.62 1.75 21.23
N ALA A 231 -21.17 1.38 22.44
CA ALA A 231 -21.01 0.02 22.92
C ALA A 231 -22.29 -0.52 23.60
N ALA A 232 -22.47 -1.84 23.55
CA ALA A 232 -23.51 -2.52 24.32
C ALA A 232 -23.25 -2.40 25.84
N PRO A 233 -24.23 -1.99 26.66
CA PRO A 233 -24.07 -1.88 28.11
C PRO A 233 -23.99 -3.26 28.80
N SER A 234 -24.76 -4.23 28.30
CA SER A 234 -24.70 -5.64 28.68
C SER A 234 -24.91 -6.48 27.44
N GLU A 235 -24.12 -7.55 27.30
CA GLU A 235 -24.29 -8.53 26.23
C GLU A 235 -25.20 -9.66 26.73
N HIS A 236 -26.12 -10.09 25.88
CA HIS A 236 -27.01 -11.24 26.13
C HIS A 236 -27.97 -11.11 27.31
N ASP A 237 -28.19 -9.92 27.86
CA ASP A 237 -29.22 -9.70 28.88
C ASP A 237 -30.55 -9.33 28.24
N THR A 238 -31.58 -10.12 28.54
CA THR A 238 -32.91 -9.87 27.98
C THR A 238 -33.65 -8.90 28.90
N ILE A 239 -34.37 -7.94 28.30
CA ILE A 239 -35.16 -6.93 29.03
C ILE A 239 -36.07 -7.60 30.08
N THR A 240 -36.74 -8.71 29.75
CA THR A 240 -37.60 -9.45 30.68
C THR A 240 -36.83 -9.97 31.88
N HIS A 241 -35.64 -10.53 31.70
CA HIS A 241 -34.78 -10.99 32.79
C HIS A 241 -34.34 -9.84 33.70
N SER A 242 -33.94 -8.70 33.13
CA SER A 242 -33.59 -7.50 33.92
C SER A 242 -34.76 -6.96 34.74
N THR A 243 -35.96 -6.89 34.14
CA THR A 243 -37.18 -6.46 34.87
C THR A 243 -37.58 -7.43 35.99
N LEU A 244 -37.41 -8.74 35.80
CA LEU A 244 -37.65 -9.74 36.84
C LEU A 244 -36.67 -9.61 38.02
N ARG A 245 -35.42 -9.19 37.75
CA ARG A 245 -34.43 -8.83 38.78
C ARG A 245 -34.71 -7.48 39.46
N ARG A 246 -35.75 -6.76 39.02
CA ARG A 246 -36.14 -5.42 39.49
C ARG A 246 -35.06 -4.36 39.27
N GLU A 247 -34.23 -4.55 38.25
CA GLU A 247 -33.29 -3.52 37.80
C GLU A 247 -34.05 -2.42 37.04
N GLN A 248 -33.61 -1.18 37.20
CA GLN A 248 -34.16 -0.06 36.44
C GLN A 248 -33.55 -0.06 35.03
N LEU A 249 -34.41 -0.13 34.02
CA LEU A 249 -34.02 -0.09 32.61
C LEU A 249 -33.21 1.18 32.30
N GLU A 250 -31.95 1.01 31.95
CA GLU A 250 -30.98 2.10 31.84
C GLU A 250 -31.32 3.12 30.74
N PHE A 251 -31.95 2.67 29.65
CA PHE A 251 -32.41 3.55 28.57
C PHE A 251 -33.60 4.43 28.95
N GLN A 252 -34.28 4.17 30.07
CA GLN A 252 -35.37 5.01 30.59
C GLN A 252 -34.88 6.14 31.50
N ARG A 253 -33.58 6.18 31.82
CA ARG A 253 -33.00 7.30 32.57
C ARG A 253 -33.25 8.60 31.81
N ARG A 254 -33.42 9.70 32.54
CA ARG A 254 -33.70 11.00 31.94
C ARG A 254 -32.47 11.88 31.89
N CYS A 255 -32.41 12.77 30.90
CA CYS A 255 -31.30 13.68 30.69
C CYS A 255 -31.78 15.13 30.72
N ALA A 256 -31.26 15.91 31.68
CA ALA A 256 -31.62 17.32 31.83
C ALA A 256 -31.22 18.20 30.63
N SER A 257 -30.20 17.80 29.86
CA SER A 257 -29.74 18.57 28.68
C SER A 257 -30.48 18.19 27.40
N GLU A 258 -31.00 16.96 27.29
CA GLU A 258 -31.63 16.45 26.06
C GLU A 258 -33.16 16.33 26.15
N ASP A 259 -33.73 16.30 27.37
CA ASP A 259 -35.17 16.24 27.60
C ASP A 259 -35.68 17.43 28.45
N PRO A 260 -36.35 18.42 27.85
CA PRO A 260 -36.94 19.54 28.57
C PRO A 260 -37.99 19.11 29.62
N ARG A 261 -38.71 17.99 29.41
CA ARG A 261 -39.70 17.45 30.37
C ARG A 261 -39.02 16.89 31.62
N SER A 262 -37.76 16.45 31.52
CA SER A 262 -36.99 15.97 32.67
C SER A 262 -36.61 17.06 33.67
N GLN A 263 -36.43 18.32 33.21
CA GLN A 263 -36.17 19.46 34.09
C GLN A 263 -37.38 19.78 34.99
N VAL A 264 -38.59 19.54 34.48
CA VAL A 264 -39.85 19.77 35.19
C VAL A 264 -40.07 18.75 36.30
N LEU A 265 -39.67 17.49 36.07
CA LEU A 265 -39.96 16.38 36.97
C LEU A 265 -38.86 16.11 38.00
N MET A 266 -37.69 16.73 37.88
CA MET A 266 -36.59 16.64 38.86
C MET A 266 -36.79 17.57 40.08
N ARG A 267 -37.71 18.54 40.00
CA ARG A 267 -38.08 19.39 41.12
C ARG A 267 -39.49 19.00 41.57
N ASN A 268 -39.61 18.23 42.65
CA ASN A 268 -40.86 17.99 43.39
C ASN A 268 -41.38 19.28 44.09
N LYS A 269 -41.28 20.44 43.45
CA LYS A 269 -41.93 21.67 43.88
C LYS A 269 -42.97 22.02 42.82
N PRO A 270 -44.26 22.19 43.17
CA PRO A 270 -45.23 22.75 42.24
C PRO A 270 -44.67 24.07 41.74
N LEU A 271 -44.46 24.17 40.42
CA LEU A 271 -43.96 25.38 39.79
C LEU A 271 -45.02 26.48 40.01
N PRO A 272 -44.72 27.56 40.76
CA PRO A 272 -45.66 28.66 40.89
C PRO A 272 -45.88 29.27 39.51
N PHE A 273 -47.14 29.49 39.15
CA PHE A 273 -47.57 29.94 37.82
C PHE A 273 -46.95 31.29 37.40
N GLU A 274 -46.45 32.04 38.37
CA GLU A 274 -45.93 33.40 38.23
C GLU A 274 -44.39 33.48 38.16
N SER A 275 -43.67 32.34 38.27
CA SER A 275 -42.21 32.37 38.20
C SER A 275 -41.73 32.41 36.74
N GLU A 276 -40.76 33.27 36.44
CA GLU A 276 -40.16 33.44 35.11
C GLU A 276 -39.56 32.12 34.58
N GLY A 277 -39.04 31.28 35.47
CA GLY A 277 -38.58 29.92 35.15
C GLY A 277 -39.71 28.99 34.72
N THR A 278 -40.90 29.11 35.31
CA THR A 278 -42.09 28.32 34.95
C THR A 278 -42.60 28.70 33.55
N LEU A 279 -42.57 30.00 33.21
CA LEU A 279 -42.97 30.50 31.90
C LEU A 279 -42.05 30.00 30.79
N LYS A 280 -40.73 30.06 31.01
CA LYS A 280 -39.73 29.58 30.05
C LYS A 280 -39.86 28.07 29.77
N ILE A 281 -40.17 27.29 30.79
CA ILE A 281 -40.46 25.85 30.67
C ILE A 281 -41.76 25.62 29.88
N ARG A 282 -42.83 26.36 30.17
CA ARG A 282 -44.12 26.25 29.47
C ARG A 282 -43.99 26.61 27.99
N GLU A 283 -43.22 27.63 27.66
CA GLU A 283 -42.91 27.99 26.28
C GLU A 283 -42.08 26.92 25.59
N GLY A 284 -41.07 26.36 26.26
CA GLY A 284 -40.31 25.21 25.77
C GLY A 284 -41.18 23.97 25.49
N LEU A 285 -42.13 23.66 26.36
CA LEU A 285 -43.10 22.56 26.20
C LEU A 285 -44.10 22.83 25.07
N ARG A 286 -44.56 24.07 24.91
CA ARG A 286 -45.41 24.46 23.78
C ARG A 286 -44.64 24.39 22.46
N ALA A 287 -43.38 24.78 22.44
CA ALA A 287 -42.52 24.70 21.25
C ALA A 287 -42.24 23.25 20.84
N THR A 288 -41.97 22.37 21.81
CA THR A 288 -41.78 20.92 21.56
C THR A 288 -43.07 20.23 21.12
N ASN A 289 -44.22 20.54 21.71
CA ASN A 289 -45.51 20.01 21.24
C ASN A 289 -45.89 20.55 19.85
N LYS A 290 -45.50 21.78 19.51
CA LYS A 290 -45.67 22.32 18.14
C LYS A 290 -44.77 21.60 17.14
N TRP A 291 -43.59 21.16 17.58
CA TRP A 291 -42.67 20.32 16.80
C TRP A 291 -43.16 18.87 16.64
N GLU A 292 -43.77 18.27 17.66
CA GLU A 292 -44.41 16.93 17.57
C GLU A 292 -45.54 16.91 16.50
N GLY A 293 -46.25 18.02 16.30
CA GLY A 293 -47.23 18.17 15.21
C GLY A 293 -46.62 18.21 13.80
N THR A 294 -45.33 18.52 13.68
CA THR A 294 -44.55 18.50 12.42
C THR A 294 -43.73 17.24 12.21
N TRP A 295 -43.68 16.33 13.19
CA TRP A 295 -43.14 14.97 13.01
C TRP A 295 -44.13 14.10 12.22
N LYS A 296 -44.41 14.49 10.97
CA LYS A 296 -44.62 13.50 9.93
C LYS A 296 -43.26 12.85 9.68
N THR A 297 -43.09 11.68 10.29
CA THR A 297 -42.31 10.56 9.75
C THR A 297 -41.20 10.94 8.75
N ILE A 298 -39.98 11.17 9.26
CA ILE A 298 -38.74 11.10 8.45
C ILE A 298 -38.59 9.70 7.81
N TYR A 299 -39.35 8.70 8.27
CA TYR A 299 -39.45 7.36 7.67
C TYR A 299 -40.59 7.19 6.63
N GLN A 300 -41.24 8.27 6.19
CA GLN A 300 -42.01 8.30 4.93
C GLN A 300 -41.32 9.27 3.96
N SER A 301 -40.06 9.00 3.64
CA SER A 301 -39.60 9.33 2.29
C SER A 301 -40.34 8.37 1.35
N ASP A 302 -40.98 8.90 0.31
CA ASP A 302 -41.36 8.11 -0.85
C ASP A 302 -40.13 7.31 -1.28
N HIS A 303 -40.15 6.00 -1.03
CA HIS A 303 -39.13 5.10 -1.49
C HIS A 303 -39.25 5.06 -3.01
N LEU A 304 -38.51 5.93 -3.71
CA LEU A 304 -38.23 5.77 -5.12
C LEU A 304 -37.33 4.55 -5.25
N ASP A 305 -37.97 3.41 -5.48
CA ASP A 305 -37.32 2.15 -5.79
C ASP A 305 -36.67 2.25 -7.19
N TYR A 306 -35.38 2.59 -7.22
CA TYR A 306 -34.58 2.62 -8.45
C TYR A 306 -34.19 1.22 -8.96
N SER A 307 -34.68 0.13 -8.34
CA SER A 307 -34.40 -1.24 -8.80
C SER A 307 -35.19 -1.65 -10.04
N ARG A 308 -36.19 -0.87 -10.46
CA ARG A 308 -36.97 -1.12 -11.69
C ARG A 308 -36.64 -0.09 -12.76
N ARG A 309 -35.53 -0.30 -13.46
CA ARG A 309 -35.39 0.23 -14.83
C ARG A 309 -36.27 -0.62 -15.75
N PRO A 310 -37.28 -0.08 -16.43
CA PRO A 310 -37.87 -0.77 -17.56
C PRO A 310 -36.82 -0.81 -18.68
N ALA A 311 -36.50 -2.01 -19.14
CA ALA A 311 -35.84 -2.19 -20.43
C ALA A 311 -36.73 -1.51 -21.48
N THR A 312 -36.31 -0.35 -21.98
CA THR A 312 -36.91 0.25 -23.17
C THR A 312 -35.80 0.58 -24.14
N VAL A 313 -35.93 -0.09 -25.27
CA VAL A 313 -35.19 0.06 -26.52
C VAL A 313 -35.40 1.47 -27.06
N SER A 314 -34.31 2.12 -27.42
CA SER A 314 -34.19 3.03 -28.57
C SER A 314 -32.73 3.12 -28.97
#